data_AF-A0A2E7ZGP2-F1
#
_entry.id   AF-A0A2E7ZGP2-F1
#
_cell.length_a   1.000
_cell.length_b   1.000
_cell.length_c   1.000
_cell.angle_alpha   90.00
_cell.angle_beta   90.00
_cell.angle_gamma   90.00
#
_symmetry.space_group_name_H-M   'P 1'
#
loop_
_entity.id
_entity.type
_entity.pdbx_description
1 polymer ?
#
loop_
_entity_poly.entity_id
_entity_poly.type
_entity_poly.pdbx_seq_one_letter_code
_entity_poly.pdbx_strand_id
1 'polypeptide(L)'
;MLLELNPETAPAIKHAFQRYQDGVGANTIARELNEIGFRSQQGKLFAKNTIRSWFRNPYPFAGCQVWGRTKKGGKVNPVEQWTIVEDNHEAIISLEQADRIFQQNQAKQAAPRNKGLRRASKYLLTGLIICPLCQSHFIVDSKPQKEQYFYICGTRNRRSQGCSNKLWIHSANFEQQLMAQIEGVILQDGPLDDYLQRCLADQQQHLEQSEQEIKSVRQQLASIDQRQDNLLNALADGLLPAQAIQQKYGAEENKKRQLSYRLQQTKGVIGFRASGVANLQRVTETGATTG
;
A
#
# COMPACT_ATOMS: atom_id res chain seq x y z
N MET A 1 16.84 28.35 8.34
CA MET A 1 17.97 27.60 8.93
C MET A 1 18.65 26.92 7.75
N LEU A 2 19.73 27.52 7.26
CA LEU A 2 20.52 26.96 6.17
C LEU A 2 20.97 25.56 6.56
N LEU A 3 20.67 24.57 5.71
CA LEU A 3 21.20 23.21 5.84
C LEU A 3 22.66 23.27 5.40
N GLU A 4 23.54 23.78 6.25
CA GLU A 4 24.97 23.58 6.06
C GLU A 4 25.22 22.07 6.16
N LEU A 5 25.56 21.47 5.03
CA LEU A 5 25.96 20.07 4.96
C LEU A 5 27.26 19.93 5.74
N ASN A 6 27.18 19.28 6.89
CA ASN A 6 28.37 19.02 7.69
C ASN A 6 29.32 18.12 6.86
N PRO A 7 30.57 18.54 6.61
CA PRO A 7 31.54 17.76 5.82
C PRO A 7 31.79 16.36 6.38
N GLU A 8 31.60 16.14 7.69
CA GLU A 8 31.75 14.81 8.31
C GLU A 8 30.62 13.84 7.96
N THR A 9 29.42 14.34 7.64
CA THR A 9 28.26 13.49 7.32
C THR A 9 28.02 13.32 5.82
N ALA A 10 28.65 14.14 4.98
CA ALA A 10 28.54 14.06 3.52
C ALA A 10 28.96 12.68 2.95
N PRO A 11 30.05 12.03 3.41
CA PRO A 11 30.42 10.68 2.95
C PRO A 11 29.35 9.62 3.29
N ALA A 12 28.74 9.72 4.47
CA ALA A 12 27.68 8.81 4.90
C ALA A 12 26.44 8.91 4.01
N ILE A 13 26.05 10.14 3.66
CA ILE A 13 24.91 10.42 2.79
C ILE A 13 25.19 9.89 1.38
N LYS A 14 26.37 10.19 0.81
CA LYS A 14 26.77 9.69 -0.52
C LYS A 14 26.75 8.17 -0.58
N HIS A 15 27.31 7.50 0.43
CA HIS A 15 27.26 6.05 0.55
C HIS A 15 25.82 5.53 0.62
N ALA A 16 24.96 6.15 1.45
CA ALA A 16 23.56 5.75 1.59
C ALA A 16 22.79 5.83 0.26
N PHE A 17 23.01 6.88 -0.53
CA PHE A 17 22.36 7.05 -1.83
C PHE A 17 22.84 6.04 -2.87
N GLN A 18 24.14 5.73 -2.90
CA GLN A 18 24.69 4.69 -3.77
C GLN A 18 24.10 3.30 -3.43
N ARG A 19 24.16 2.90 -2.14
CA ARG A 19 23.60 1.62 -1.68
C ARG A 19 22.11 1.51 -1.95
N TYR A 20 21.38 2.62 -1.84
CA TYR A 20 19.95 2.64 -2.14
C TYR A 20 19.66 2.42 -3.63
N GLN A 21 20.48 2.99 -4.52
CA GLN A 21 20.39 2.75 -5.97
C GLN A 21 20.73 1.29 -6.32
N ASP A 22 21.63 0.64 -5.56
CA ASP A 22 21.91 -0.80 -5.66
C ASP A 22 20.74 -1.68 -5.16
N GLY A 23 19.63 -1.08 -4.72
CA GLY A 23 18.44 -1.80 -4.24
C GLY A 23 18.48 -2.19 -2.77
N VAL A 24 19.47 -1.75 -2.00
CA VAL A 24 19.61 -2.07 -0.58
C VAL A 24 18.56 -1.33 0.26
N GLY A 25 17.93 -2.05 1.19
CA GLY A 25 16.89 -1.49 2.04
C GLY A 25 17.43 -0.53 3.09
N ALA A 26 16.66 0.52 3.42
CA ALA A 26 17.02 1.55 4.41
C ALA A 26 17.37 1.01 5.82
N ASN A 27 16.93 -0.21 6.18
CA ASN A 27 17.30 -0.82 7.46
C ASN A 27 18.76 -1.33 7.44
N THR A 28 19.15 -1.97 6.34
CA THR A 28 20.51 -2.47 6.14
C THR A 28 21.48 -1.31 6.03
N ILE A 29 21.13 -0.28 5.24
CA ILE A 29 21.94 0.95 5.11
C ILE A 29 22.14 1.62 6.49
N ALA A 30 21.08 1.73 7.30
CA ALA A 30 21.21 2.29 8.64
C ALA A 30 22.20 1.51 9.53
N ARG A 31 22.18 0.17 9.44
CA ARG A 31 23.12 -0.68 10.17
C ARG A 31 24.56 -0.51 9.66
N GLU A 32 24.76 -0.56 8.34
CA GLU A 32 26.08 -0.35 7.70
C GLU A 32 26.71 0.98 8.16
N LEU A 33 25.95 2.08 8.08
CA LEU A 33 26.45 3.40 8.51
C LEU A 33 26.81 3.45 10.00
N ASN A 34 26.04 2.78 10.85
CA ASN A 34 26.29 2.73 12.29
C ASN A 34 27.55 1.90 12.62
N GLU A 35 27.77 0.80 11.91
CA GLU A 35 28.94 -0.08 12.01
C GLU A 35 30.22 0.63 11.55
N ILE A 36 30.15 1.44 10.48
CA ILE A 36 31.27 2.27 9.99
C ILE A 36 31.58 3.42 10.96
N GLY A 37 30.70 3.72 11.92
CA GLY A 37 30.93 4.70 12.98
C GLY A 37 30.24 6.04 12.77
N PHE A 38 29.47 6.22 11.70
CA PHE A 38 28.74 7.46 11.48
C PHE A 38 27.62 7.65 12.51
N ARG A 39 27.40 8.91 12.92
CA ARG A 39 26.37 9.32 13.88
C ARG A 39 25.61 10.52 13.35
N SER A 40 24.41 10.75 13.89
CA SER A 40 23.64 11.97 13.64
C SER A 40 24.30 13.18 14.31
N GLN A 41 23.85 14.40 13.98
CA GLN A 41 24.32 15.64 14.61
C GLN A 41 24.18 15.66 16.15
N GLN A 42 23.27 14.83 16.70
CA GLN A 42 23.09 14.67 18.15
C GLN A 42 23.89 13.49 18.74
N GLY A 43 24.85 12.92 17.99
CA GLY A 43 25.65 11.75 18.40
C GLY A 43 24.89 10.42 18.41
N LYS A 44 23.63 10.38 17.98
CA LYS A 44 22.78 9.18 18.01
C LYS A 44 22.99 8.30 16.77
N LEU A 45 22.76 6.99 16.94
CA LEU A 45 22.71 6.02 15.85
C LEU A 45 21.62 6.37 14.83
N PHE A 46 21.90 6.10 13.55
CA PHE A 46 20.91 6.24 12.49
C PHE A 46 19.83 5.18 12.61
N ALA A 47 18.57 5.63 12.69
CA ALA A 47 17.41 4.76 12.64
C ALA A 47 16.95 4.55 11.18
N LYS A 48 16.35 3.39 10.90
CA LYS A 48 15.72 3.08 9.60
C LYS A 48 14.83 4.20 9.07
N ASN A 49 14.05 4.85 9.93
CA ASN A 49 13.13 5.91 9.52
C ASN A 49 13.86 7.20 9.10
N THR A 50 15.00 7.50 9.73
CA THR A 50 15.87 8.62 9.36
C THR A 50 16.42 8.41 7.96
N ILE A 51 17.03 7.26 7.70
CA ILE A 51 17.56 6.91 6.37
C ILE A 51 16.45 6.87 5.32
N ARG A 52 15.29 6.28 5.66
CA ARG A 52 14.13 6.28 4.76
C ARG A 52 13.62 7.69 4.44
N SER A 53 13.78 8.65 5.34
CA SER A 53 13.36 10.03 5.11
C SER A 53 14.22 10.71 4.04
N TRP A 54 15.51 10.36 3.94
CA TRP A 54 16.41 10.90 2.93
C TRP A 54 15.96 10.54 1.51
N PHE A 55 15.59 9.28 1.29
CA PHE A 55 15.10 8.82 -0.02
C PHE A 55 13.68 9.33 -0.36
N ARG A 56 12.88 9.66 0.66
CA ARG A 56 11.54 10.24 0.47
C ARG A 56 11.56 11.72 0.11
N ASN A 57 12.67 12.40 0.38
CA ASN A 57 12.88 13.79 0.03
C ASN A 57 14.35 13.98 -0.35
N PRO A 58 14.75 13.59 -1.58
CA PRO A 58 16.15 13.61 -1.98
C PRO A 58 16.65 15.01 -2.39
N TYR A 59 15.75 15.94 -2.74
CA TYR A 59 16.10 17.28 -3.25
C TYR A 59 17.02 18.11 -2.33
N PRO A 60 16.89 18.10 -0.99
CA PRO A 60 17.85 18.77 -0.11
C PRO A 60 19.27 18.22 -0.20
N PHE A 61 19.48 17.00 -0.71
CA PHE A 61 20.83 16.46 -0.93
C PHE A 61 21.36 16.80 -2.33
N ALA A 62 20.51 17.33 -3.22
CA ALA A 62 20.87 17.85 -4.54
C ALA A 62 21.01 19.38 -4.55
N GLY A 63 21.24 20.00 -3.39
CA GLY A 63 21.40 21.45 -3.28
C GLY A 63 20.10 22.25 -3.39
N CYS A 64 18.94 21.60 -3.37
CA CYS A 64 17.65 22.28 -3.55
C CYS A 64 16.95 22.56 -2.21
N GLN A 65 16.21 23.65 -2.12
CA GLN A 65 15.30 23.94 -1.00
C GLN A 65 13.84 23.63 -1.38
N VAL A 66 13.14 22.86 -0.55
CA VAL A 66 11.75 22.45 -0.81
C VAL A 66 10.78 23.13 0.17
N TRP A 67 9.88 23.96 -0.36
CA TRP A 67 8.80 24.64 0.36
C TRP A 67 7.45 23.99 0.10
N GLY A 68 6.48 24.21 1.00
CA GLY A 68 5.10 23.75 0.81
C GLY A 68 4.88 22.24 1.00
N ARG A 69 5.91 21.46 1.39
CA ARG A 69 5.84 20.00 1.49
C ARG A 69 4.87 19.48 2.57
N THR A 70 4.73 20.18 3.70
CA THR A 70 3.92 19.71 4.84
C THR A 70 2.98 20.80 5.36
N LYS A 71 1.71 20.44 5.60
CA LYS A 71 0.72 21.30 6.28
C LYS A 71 0.87 21.23 7.81
N LYS A 72 0.26 22.21 8.50
CA LYS A 72 0.00 22.12 9.95
C LYS A 72 -0.69 20.78 10.25
N GLY A 73 -0.11 19.98 11.14
CA GLY A 73 -0.57 18.61 11.45
C GLY A 73 0.21 17.48 10.76
N GLY A 74 1.28 17.77 10.02
CA GLY A 74 2.25 16.77 9.56
C GLY A 74 1.84 15.95 8.32
N LYS A 75 0.72 16.29 7.67
CA LYS A 75 0.33 15.70 6.37
C LYS A 75 1.19 16.29 5.25
N VAL A 76 1.68 15.41 4.36
CA VAL A 76 2.44 15.79 3.17
C VAL A 76 1.47 16.27 2.08
N ASN A 77 1.76 17.41 1.46
CA ASN A 77 0.95 17.97 0.38
C ASN A 77 1.20 17.23 -0.95
N PRO A 78 0.25 17.29 -1.90
CA PRO A 78 0.49 16.89 -3.29
C PRO A 78 1.73 17.57 -3.85
N VAL A 79 2.46 16.87 -4.73
CA VAL A 79 3.76 17.33 -5.28
C VAL A 79 3.59 18.64 -6.07
N GLU A 80 2.42 18.85 -6.68
CA GLU A 80 2.06 20.04 -7.44
C GLU A 80 2.00 21.32 -6.57
N GLN A 81 1.95 21.16 -5.24
CA GLN A 81 1.97 22.27 -4.27
C GLN A 81 3.37 22.52 -3.70
N TRP A 82 4.39 21.77 -4.13
CA TRP A 82 5.76 21.95 -3.65
C TRP A 82 6.45 23.00 -4.51
N THR A 83 7.21 23.88 -3.86
CA THR A 83 8.10 24.81 -4.55
C THR A 83 9.53 24.37 -4.30
N ILE A 84 10.22 23.95 -5.35
CA ILE A 84 11.63 23.52 -5.30
C ILE A 84 12.47 24.67 -5.84
N VAL A 85 13.37 25.20 -5.02
CA VAL A 85 14.34 26.23 -5.39
C VAL A 85 15.69 25.53 -5.55
N GLU A 86 16.26 25.58 -6.75
CA GLU A 86 17.56 24.99 -7.07
C GLU A 86 18.70 25.88 -6.58
N ASP A 87 19.92 25.30 -6.50
CA ASP A 87 21.18 26.00 -6.15
C ASP A 87 21.13 26.82 -4.84
N ASN A 88 20.52 26.24 -3.81
CA ASN A 88 20.45 26.85 -2.49
C ASN A 88 21.69 26.54 -1.63
N HIS A 89 22.31 25.37 -1.80
CA HIS A 89 23.51 24.95 -1.07
C HIS A 89 24.25 23.84 -1.82
N GLU A 90 25.44 23.47 -1.35
CA GLU A 90 26.28 22.44 -2.00
C GLU A 90 25.53 21.12 -2.19
N ALA A 91 25.69 20.49 -3.37
CA ALA A 91 25.00 19.25 -3.70
C ALA A 91 25.87 18.02 -3.40
N ILE A 92 25.32 17.03 -2.70
CA ILE A 92 25.96 15.71 -2.46
C ILE A 92 25.62 14.72 -3.58
N ILE A 93 24.42 14.84 -4.13
CA ILE A 93 23.92 14.05 -5.27
C ILE A 93 23.50 15.00 -6.39
N SER A 94 23.45 14.51 -7.63
CA SER A 94 22.93 15.32 -8.73
C SER A 94 21.41 15.49 -8.63
N LEU A 95 20.88 16.56 -9.24
CA LEU A 95 19.44 16.77 -9.37
C LEU A 95 18.77 15.60 -10.08
N GLU A 96 19.39 15.08 -11.15
CA GLU A 96 18.91 13.91 -11.88
C GLU A 96 18.82 12.66 -10.98
N GLN A 97 19.79 12.43 -10.11
CA GLN A 97 19.74 11.33 -9.14
C GLN A 97 18.58 11.52 -8.15
N ALA A 98 18.34 12.75 -7.69
CA ALA A 98 17.23 13.05 -6.80
C ALA A 98 15.88 12.81 -7.47
N ASP A 99 15.70 13.28 -8.71
CA ASP A 99 14.49 13.07 -9.51
C ASP A 99 14.18 11.59 -9.72
N ARG A 100 15.18 10.82 -10.15
CA ARG A 100 15.04 9.37 -10.36
C ARG A 100 14.57 8.67 -9.09
N ILE A 101 15.19 8.96 -7.95
CA ILE A 101 14.83 8.36 -6.65
C ILE A 101 13.42 8.77 -6.23
N PHE A 102 13.07 10.04 -6.42
CA PHE A 102 11.76 10.57 -6.07
C PHE A 102 10.66 9.90 -6.90
N GLN A 103 10.83 9.84 -8.23
CA GLN A 103 9.90 9.20 -9.15
C GLN A 103 9.73 7.70 -8.86
N GLN A 104 10.83 6.97 -8.63
CA GLN A 104 10.77 5.56 -8.23
C GLN A 104 9.96 5.36 -6.95
N ASN A 105 10.10 6.25 -5.97
CA ASN A 105 9.36 6.19 -4.72
C ASN A 105 7.88 6.57 -4.87
N GLN A 106 7.55 7.46 -5.81
CA GLN A 106 6.16 7.76 -6.16
C GLN A 106 5.50 6.56 -6.84
N ALA A 107 6.17 5.95 -7.83
CA ALA A 107 5.67 4.77 -8.54
C ALA A 107 5.41 3.59 -7.58
N LYS A 108 6.33 3.34 -6.63
CA LYS A 108 6.15 2.31 -5.58
C LYS A 108 4.96 2.59 -4.64
N GLN A 109 4.55 3.85 -4.49
CA GLN A 109 3.41 4.24 -3.66
C GLN A 109 2.09 4.21 -4.44
N ALA A 110 2.13 4.55 -5.73
CA ALA A 110 0.98 4.55 -6.64
C ALA A 110 0.65 3.15 -7.15
N ALA A 111 1.63 2.24 -7.21
CA ALA A 111 1.40 0.85 -7.53
C ALA A 111 0.32 0.29 -6.59
N PRO A 112 -0.73 -0.38 -7.12
CA PRO A 112 -1.72 -1.03 -6.28
C PRO A 112 -0.94 -1.94 -5.34
N ARG A 113 -1.02 -1.66 -4.04
CA ARG A 113 -0.51 -2.59 -3.03
C ARG A 113 -1.33 -3.85 -3.26
N ASN A 114 -0.77 -4.82 -3.96
CA ASN A 114 -1.29 -6.16 -4.04
C ASN A 114 -1.33 -6.68 -2.61
N LYS A 115 -2.44 -6.40 -1.91
CA LYS A 115 -2.72 -6.94 -0.58
C LYS A 115 -2.71 -8.48 -0.62
N GLY A 116 -2.85 -9.06 -1.83
CA GLY A 116 -2.81 -10.49 -2.11
C GLY A 116 -1.41 -11.09 -2.32
N LEU A 117 -0.42 -10.37 -2.85
CA LEU A 117 0.96 -10.88 -2.91
C LEU A 117 1.73 -10.46 -1.67
N ARG A 118 1.29 -10.96 -0.51
CA ARG A 118 2.25 -11.20 0.57
C ARG A 118 3.30 -12.15 -0.02
N ARG A 119 4.60 -11.90 0.20
CA ARG A 119 5.63 -12.94 -0.03
C ARG A 119 5.07 -14.26 0.50
N ALA A 120 5.15 -15.33 -0.29
CA ALA A 120 4.75 -16.66 0.16
C ALA A 120 5.33 -16.85 1.58
N SER A 121 4.44 -16.92 2.55
CA SER A 121 4.90 -16.98 3.93
C SER A 121 5.52 -18.35 4.15
N LYS A 122 6.66 -18.38 4.84
CA LYS A 122 7.29 -19.64 5.26
C LYS A 122 6.35 -20.47 6.16
N TYR A 123 5.36 -19.84 6.80
CA TYR A 123 4.51 -20.47 7.82
C TYR A 123 3.04 -20.50 7.42
N LEU A 124 2.41 -21.66 7.60
CA LEU A 124 1.07 -22.00 7.12
C LEU A 124 0.00 -20.99 7.57
N LEU A 125 0.00 -20.62 8.85
CA LEU A 125 -1.10 -19.83 9.45
C LEU A 125 -0.79 -18.34 9.58
N THR A 126 0.13 -17.85 8.74
CA THR A 126 0.57 -16.45 8.79
C THR A 126 -0.58 -15.49 8.49
N GLY A 127 -0.96 -14.72 9.52
CA GLY A 127 -2.03 -13.73 9.40
C GLY A 127 -3.44 -14.32 9.45
N LEU A 128 -3.59 -15.60 9.84
CA LEU A 128 -4.90 -16.21 10.10
C LEU A 128 -5.21 -16.23 11.61
N ILE A 129 -4.19 -16.47 12.45
CA ILE A 129 -4.36 -16.51 13.90
C ILE A 129 -4.42 -15.08 14.47
N ILE A 130 -5.55 -14.72 15.07
CA ILE A 130 -5.80 -13.40 15.68
C ILE A 130 -5.79 -13.53 17.20
N CYS A 131 -5.12 -12.59 17.87
CA CYS A 131 -5.13 -12.55 19.33
C CYS A 131 -6.46 -12.00 19.86
N PRO A 132 -7.18 -12.74 20.74
CA PRO A 132 -8.46 -12.28 21.26
C PRO A 132 -8.34 -11.05 22.16
N LEU A 133 -7.16 -10.83 22.78
CA LEU A 133 -6.95 -9.73 23.73
C LEU A 133 -6.57 -8.40 23.06
N CYS A 134 -5.79 -8.42 21.98
CA CYS A 134 -5.30 -7.19 21.34
C CYS A 134 -5.66 -7.08 19.86
N GLN A 135 -6.42 -8.03 19.34
CA GLN A 135 -6.87 -8.14 17.94
C GLN A 135 -5.73 -8.08 16.90
N SER A 136 -4.50 -8.27 17.36
CA SER A 136 -3.32 -8.30 16.51
C SER A 136 -3.02 -9.74 16.11
N HIS A 137 -2.49 -9.91 14.92
CA HIS A 137 -2.12 -11.23 14.41
C HIS A 137 -1.01 -11.84 15.26
N PHE A 138 -1.07 -13.16 15.43
CA PHE A 138 0.08 -13.93 15.87
C PHE A 138 1.17 -13.91 14.78
N ILE A 139 2.40 -14.04 15.22
CA ILE A 139 3.59 -14.18 14.39
C ILE A 139 4.32 -15.46 14.80
N VAL A 140 5.19 -15.96 13.94
CA VAL A 140 6.06 -17.08 14.28
C VAL A 140 7.36 -16.56 14.87
N ASP A 141 7.72 -17.10 16.04
CA ASP A 141 9.05 -16.99 16.61
C ASP A 141 9.75 -18.34 16.50
N SER A 142 11.06 -18.31 16.23
CA SER A 142 11.87 -19.50 16.02
C SER A 142 12.98 -19.55 17.06
N LYS A 143 13.18 -20.70 17.70
CA LYS A 143 14.38 -20.97 18.50
C LYS A 143 15.41 -21.68 17.60
N PRO A 144 16.42 -20.98 17.04
CA PRO A 144 17.24 -21.50 15.96
C PRO A 144 18.02 -22.77 16.34
N GLN A 145 18.42 -22.88 17.61
CA GLN A 145 19.18 -24.02 18.13
C GLN A 145 18.37 -25.32 18.25
N LYS A 146 17.04 -25.26 18.16
CA LYS A 146 16.16 -26.42 18.40
C LYS A 146 15.19 -26.72 17.25
N GLU A 147 15.27 -25.96 16.15
CA GLU A 147 14.32 -26.04 15.02
C GLU A 147 12.83 -25.97 15.45
N GLN A 148 12.54 -25.34 16.58
CA GLN A 148 11.18 -25.20 17.11
C GLN A 148 10.59 -23.85 16.72
N TYR A 149 9.35 -23.89 16.22
CA TYR A 149 8.58 -22.73 15.81
C TYR A 149 7.34 -22.59 16.68
N PHE A 150 7.08 -21.35 17.12
CA PHE A 150 5.95 -21.04 17.99
C PHE A 150 5.15 -19.88 17.44
N TYR A 151 3.83 -20.02 17.41
CA TYR A 151 2.92 -18.89 17.21
C TYR A 151 2.81 -18.11 18.53
N ILE A 152 3.19 -16.82 18.48
CA ILE A 152 3.12 -15.89 19.60
C ILE A 152 2.41 -14.59 19.21
N CYS A 153 1.82 -13.89 20.18
CA CYS A 153 1.17 -12.61 19.94
C CYS A 153 2.16 -11.55 19.39
N GLY A 154 1.90 -11.03 18.18
CA GLY A 154 2.80 -10.09 17.53
C GLY A 154 2.98 -8.76 18.26
N THR A 155 1.93 -8.28 18.92
CA THR A 155 1.99 -7.03 19.72
C THR A 155 2.86 -7.20 20.94
N ARG A 156 2.69 -8.32 21.66
CA ARG A 156 3.53 -8.64 22.81
C ARG A 156 4.99 -8.83 22.41
N ASN A 157 5.25 -9.56 21.32
CA ASN A 157 6.63 -9.80 20.88
C ASN A 157 7.37 -8.49 20.58
N ARG A 158 6.69 -7.52 19.97
CA ARG A 158 7.27 -6.21 19.67
C ARG A 158 7.38 -5.32 20.91
N ARG A 159 6.41 -5.42 21.82
CA ARG A 159 6.30 -4.62 23.04
C ARG A 159 5.77 -5.51 24.14
N SER A 160 6.63 -5.92 25.07
CA SER A 160 6.26 -6.84 26.15
C SER A 160 5.02 -6.40 26.94
N GLN A 161 4.84 -5.09 27.13
CA GLN A 161 3.68 -4.47 27.81
C GLN A 161 2.49 -4.17 26.88
N GLY A 162 2.59 -4.45 25.57
CA GLY A 162 1.55 -4.12 24.60
C GLY A 162 0.38 -5.11 24.56
N CYS A 163 0.54 -6.30 25.13
CA CYS A 163 -0.54 -7.28 25.27
C CYS A 163 -0.19 -8.29 26.37
N SER A 164 -1.15 -8.61 27.24
CA SER A 164 -0.99 -9.58 28.33
C SER A 164 -1.02 -11.05 27.89
N ASN A 165 -1.31 -11.32 26.61
CA ASN A 165 -1.36 -12.68 26.08
C ASN A 165 0.01 -13.38 26.21
N LYS A 166 0.10 -14.47 26.99
CA LYS A 166 1.35 -15.25 27.20
C LYS A 166 1.42 -16.55 26.43
N LEU A 167 0.50 -16.79 25.50
CA LEU A 167 0.46 -18.05 24.76
C LEU A 167 1.66 -18.22 23.84
N TRP A 168 2.26 -19.39 23.92
CA TRP A 168 3.28 -19.91 23.02
C TRP A 168 2.75 -21.23 22.47
N ILE A 169 2.31 -21.20 21.22
CA ILE A 169 1.64 -22.34 20.61
C ILE A 169 2.65 -23.03 19.69
N HIS A 170 2.99 -24.29 19.97
CA HIS A 170 3.90 -25.05 19.11
C HIS A 170 3.27 -25.23 17.72
N SER A 171 3.96 -24.75 16.67
CA SER A 171 3.34 -24.65 15.34
C SER A 171 2.94 -26.01 14.80
N ALA A 172 3.82 -27.01 14.87
CA ALA A 172 3.57 -28.33 14.30
C ALA A 172 2.36 -29.03 14.95
N ASN A 173 2.25 -28.96 16.28
CA ASN A 173 1.15 -29.62 16.99
C ASN A 173 -0.19 -28.93 16.68
N PHE A 174 -0.18 -27.60 16.64
CA PHE A 174 -1.38 -26.83 16.35
C PHE A 174 -1.83 -27.00 14.90
N GLU A 175 -0.89 -26.99 13.95
CA GLU A 175 -1.19 -27.23 12.54
C GLU A 175 -1.71 -28.65 12.31
N GLN A 176 -1.12 -29.66 12.95
CA GLN A 176 -1.62 -31.04 12.86
C GLN A 176 -3.04 -31.18 13.42
N GLN A 177 -3.31 -30.60 14.60
CA GLN A 177 -4.67 -30.60 15.18
C GLN A 177 -5.68 -29.87 14.30
N LEU A 178 -5.27 -28.73 13.74
CA LEU A 178 -6.11 -27.95 12.83
C LEU A 178 -6.41 -28.73 11.55
N MET A 179 -5.41 -29.40 10.96
CA MET A 179 -5.60 -30.22 9.76
C MET A 179 -6.55 -31.39 10.04
N ALA A 180 -6.41 -32.08 11.17
CA ALA A 180 -7.32 -33.17 11.54
C ALA A 180 -8.78 -32.67 11.71
N GLN A 181 -8.98 -31.47 12.27
CA GLN A 181 -10.31 -30.86 12.35
C GLN A 181 -10.84 -30.43 10.97
N ILE A 182 -9.98 -29.89 10.12
CA ILE A 182 -10.34 -29.53 8.74
C ILE A 182 -10.78 -30.78 7.98
N GLU A 183 -10.01 -31.86 8.03
CA GLU A 183 -10.35 -33.14 7.40
C GLU A 183 -11.68 -33.67 7.94
N GLY A 184 -11.88 -33.61 9.26
CA GLY A 184 -13.10 -34.07 9.91
C GLY A 184 -14.35 -33.24 9.62
N VAL A 185 -14.23 -32.01 9.08
CA VAL A 185 -15.38 -31.12 8.81
C VAL A 185 -15.59 -30.89 7.31
N ILE A 186 -14.49 -30.69 6.56
CA ILE A 186 -14.52 -30.31 5.15
C ILE A 186 -14.61 -31.54 4.24
N LEU A 187 -14.03 -32.69 4.62
CA LEU A 187 -14.05 -33.91 3.81
C LEU A 187 -15.23 -34.84 4.14
N GLN A 188 -16.20 -34.38 4.94
CA GLN A 188 -17.48 -35.05 5.06
C GLN A 188 -18.37 -34.66 3.87
N ASP A 189 -19.22 -35.58 3.40
CA ASP A 189 -20.17 -35.30 2.32
C ASP A 189 -21.18 -34.23 2.76
N GLY A 190 -21.34 -33.15 1.97
CA GLY A 190 -22.35 -32.11 2.18
C GLY A 190 -21.84 -30.72 2.61
N PRO A 191 -21.05 -30.56 3.70
CA PRO A 191 -20.58 -29.25 4.16
C PRO A 191 -19.76 -28.46 3.13
N LEU A 192 -18.95 -29.16 2.34
CA LEU A 192 -18.17 -28.54 1.27
C LEU A 192 -19.07 -27.99 0.16
N ASP A 193 -20.09 -28.76 -0.24
CA ASP A 193 -21.02 -28.36 -1.29
C ASP A 193 -21.86 -27.17 -0.86
N ASP A 194 -22.41 -27.17 0.36
CA ASP A 194 -23.16 -26.03 0.91
C ASP A 194 -22.27 -24.78 1.02
N TYR A 195 -21.02 -24.94 1.50
CA TYR A 195 -20.07 -23.83 1.54
C TYR A 195 -19.77 -23.27 0.14
N LEU A 196 -19.58 -24.15 -0.84
CA LEU A 196 -19.28 -23.74 -2.20
C LEU A 196 -20.48 -23.06 -2.86
N GLN A 197 -21.71 -23.55 -2.65
CA GLN A 197 -22.93 -22.88 -3.10
C GLN A 197 -23.07 -21.47 -2.50
N ARG A 198 -22.77 -21.30 -1.21
CA ARG A 198 -22.76 -19.99 -0.56
C ARG A 198 -21.70 -19.07 -1.16
N CYS A 199 -20.51 -19.58 -1.47
CA CYS A 199 -19.46 -18.81 -2.13
C CYS A 199 -19.88 -18.37 -3.55
N LEU A 200 -20.53 -19.25 -4.32
CA LEU A 200 -21.05 -18.90 -5.64
C LEU A 200 -22.14 -17.82 -5.54
N ALA A 201 -23.09 -17.97 -4.61
CA ALA A 201 -24.15 -17.00 -4.38
C ALA A 201 -23.60 -15.62 -3.96
N ASP A 202 -22.65 -15.57 -3.01
CA ASP A 202 -22.01 -14.33 -2.56
C ASP A 202 -21.24 -13.64 -3.69
N GLN A 203 -20.51 -14.40 -4.52
CA GLN A 203 -19.82 -13.83 -5.68
C GLN A 203 -20.80 -13.28 -6.71
N GLN A 204 -21.90 -13.97 -6.97
CA GLN A 204 -22.93 -13.52 -7.90
C GLN A 204 -23.60 -12.24 -7.42
N GLN A 205 -23.98 -12.17 -6.14
CA GLN A 205 -24.50 -10.95 -5.53
C GLN A 205 -23.50 -9.79 -5.63
N HIS A 206 -22.22 -10.05 -5.40
CA HIS A 206 -21.18 -9.03 -5.55
C HIS A 206 -20.97 -8.56 -6.99
N LEU A 207 -21.13 -9.44 -7.98
CA LEU A 207 -21.10 -9.06 -9.40
C LEU A 207 -22.28 -8.14 -9.72
N GLU A 208 -23.50 -8.52 -9.33
CA GLU A 208 -24.71 -7.73 -9.55
C GLU A 208 -24.61 -6.33 -8.92
N GLN A 209 -24.14 -6.24 -7.67
CA GLN A 209 -23.90 -4.94 -7.01
C GLN A 209 -22.89 -4.08 -7.76
N SER A 210 -21.81 -4.71 -8.26
CA SER A 210 -20.76 -3.99 -9.00
C SER A 210 -21.28 -3.51 -10.36
N GLU A 211 -22.13 -4.29 -11.04
CA GLU A 211 -22.79 -3.89 -12.29
C GLU A 211 -23.77 -2.73 -12.08
N GLN A 212 -24.55 -2.77 -11.00
CA GLN A 212 -25.43 -1.65 -10.61
C GLN A 212 -24.64 -0.37 -10.33
N GLU A 213 -23.50 -0.47 -9.64
CA GLU A 213 -22.60 0.67 -9.41
C GLU A 213 -22.07 1.23 -10.73
N ILE A 214 -21.60 0.37 -11.65
CA ILE A 214 -21.16 0.78 -12.99
C ILE A 214 -22.25 1.54 -13.73
N LYS A 215 -23.48 1.02 -13.71
CA LYS A 215 -24.63 1.66 -14.35
C LYS A 215 -24.89 3.05 -13.77
N SER A 216 -24.90 3.17 -12.44
CA SER A 216 -25.07 4.45 -11.74
C SER A 216 -23.98 5.46 -12.09
N VAL A 217 -22.71 5.04 -12.06
CA VAL A 217 -21.57 5.91 -12.39
C VAL A 217 -21.62 6.37 -13.84
N ARG A 218 -22.00 5.50 -14.79
CA ARG A 218 -22.20 5.89 -16.20
C ARG A 218 -23.30 6.94 -16.36
N GLN A 219 -24.41 6.79 -15.65
CA GLN A 219 -25.50 7.79 -15.68
C GLN A 219 -25.04 9.14 -15.12
N GLN A 220 -24.24 9.13 -14.04
CA GLN A 220 -23.66 10.35 -13.48
C GLN A 220 -22.69 11.03 -14.45
N LEU A 221 -21.86 10.26 -15.16
CA LEU A 221 -20.97 10.79 -16.19
C LEU A 221 -21.75 11.45 -17.33
N ALA A 222 -22.79 10.78 -17.86
CA ALA A 222 -23.64 11.37 -18.89
C ALA A 222 -24.33 12.66 -18.43
N SER A 223 -24.75 12.74 -17.16
CA SER A 223 -25.33 13.96 -16.57
C SER A 223 -24.31 15.10 -16.45
N ILE A 224 -23.04 14.79 -16.20
CA ILE A 224 -21.95 15.78 -16.15
C ILE A 224 -21.63 16.26 -17.57
N ASP A 225 -21.57 15.36 -18.55
CA ASP A 225 -21.34 15.71 -19.95
C ASP A 225 -22.42 16.69 -20.44
N GLN A 226 -23.70 16.37 -20.19
CA GLN A 226 -24.81 17.28 -20.52
C GLN A 226 -24.69 18.65 -19.82
N ARG A 227 -24.23 18.68 -18.57
CA ARG A 227 -24.01 19.94 -17.83
C ARG A 227 -22.85 20.74 -18.42
N GLN A 228 -21.77 20.08 -18.82
CA GLN A 228 -20.64 20.72 -19.49
C GLN A 228 -21.09 21.33 -20.82
N ASP A 229 -21.85 20.60 -21.64
CA ASP A 229 -22.39 21.10 -22.91
C ASP A 229 -23.31 22.31 -22.70
N ASN A 230 -24.20 22.26 -21.71
CA ASN A 230 -25.08 23.39 -21.38
C ASN A 230 -24.28 24.64 -20.93
N LEU A 231 -23.20 24.45 -20.17
CA LEU A 231 -22.32 25.56 -19.77
C LEU A 231 -21.59 26.16 -20.98
N LEU A 232 -21.15 25.33 -21.94
CA LEU A 232 -20.52 25.80 -23.17
C LEU A 232 -21.50 26.56 -24.07
N ASN A 233 -22.73 26.07 -24.20
CA ASN A 233 -23.78 26.77 -24.94
C ASN A 233 -24.11 28.14 -24.31
N ALA A 234 -24.24 28.19 -22.97
CA ALA A 234 -24.47 29.46 -22.27
C ALA A 234 -23.33 30.48 -22.42
N LEU A 235 -22.08 30.01 -22.63
CA LEU A 235 -20.95 30.87 -22.99
C LEU A 235 -21.09 31.40 -24.42
N ALA A 236 -21.43 30.52 -25.36
CA ALA A 236 -21.61 30.87 -26.78
C ALA A 236 -22.73 31.90 -26.99
N ASP A 237 -23.82 31.77 -26.23
CA ASP A 237 -24.97 32.68 -26.26
C ASP A 237 -24.72 34.00 -25.49
N GLY A 238 -23.57 34.14 -24.81
CA GLY A 238 -23.21 35.33 -24.04
C GLY A 238 -24.04 35.54 -22.76
N LEU A 239 -24.76 34.52 -22.29
CA LEU A 239 -25.70 34.60 -21.16
C LEU A 239 -25.00 34.72 -19.80
N LEU A 240 -23.74 34.28 -19.71
CA LEU A 240 -22.98 34.23 -18.45
C LEU A 240 -21.53 34.68 -18.64
N PRO A 241 -20.92 35.31 -17.61
CA PRO A 241 -19.53 35.75 -17.69
C PRO A 241 -18.55 34.57 -17.74
N ALA A 242 -17.55 34.67 -18.62
CA ALA A 242 -16.57 33.60 -18.90
C ALA A 242 -15.87 33.07 -17.63
N GLN A 243 -15.59 33.95 -16.66
CA GLN A 243 -14.91 33.57 -15.42
C GLN A 243 -15.78 32.67 -14.51
N ALA A 244 -17.10 32.86 -14.49
CA ALA A 244 -18.02 32.02 -13.73
C ALA A 244 -18.18 30.63 -14.38
N ILE A 245 -18.16 30.57 -15.70
CA ILE A 245 -18.19 29.32 -16.47
C ILE A 245 -16.89 28.54 -16.27
N GLN A 246 -15.73 29.19 -16.33
CA GLN A 246 -14.43 28.54 -16.12
C GLN A 246 -14.35 27.83 -14.76
N GLN A 247 -14.84 28.47 -13.69
CA GLN A 247 -14.88 27.86 -12.36
C GLN A 247 -15.81 26.64 -12.30
N LYS A 248 -17.04 26.75 -12.82
CA LYS A 248 -18.01 25.65 -12.81
C LYS A 248 -17.58 24.49 -13.71
N TYR A 249 -17.06 24.78 -14.89
CA TYR A 249 -16.56 23.78 -15.83
C TYR A 249 -15.38 23.01 -15.24
N GLY A 250 -14.42 23.70 -14.61
CA GLY A 250 -13.32 23.06 -13.90
C GLY A 250 -13.76 22.14 -12.75
N ALA A 251 -14.81 22.53 -12.02
CA ALA A 251 -15.38 21.68 -10.96
C ALA A 251 -16.05 20.41 -11.51
N GLU A 252 -16.83 20.53 -12.60
CA GLU A 252 -17.45 19.38 -13.26
C GLU A 252 -16.40 18.47 -13.94
N GLU A 253 -15.35 19.03 -14.52
CA GLU A 253 -14.22 18.28 -15.10
C GLU A 253 -13.48 17.46 -14.04
N ASN A 254 -13.24 18.04 -12.86
CA ASN A 254 -12.65 17.31 -11.74
C ASN A 254 -13.53 16.15 -11.27
N LYS A 255 -14.85 16.35 -11.20
CA LYS A 255 -15.80 15.27 -10.86
C LYS A 255 -15.81 14.17 -11.93
N LYS A 256 -15.78 14.53 -13.22
CA LYS A 256 -15.69 13.60 -14.34
C LYS A 256 -14.43 12.74 -14.27
N ARG A 257 -13.27 13.33 -13.95
CA ARG A 257 -12.02 12.59 -13.71
C ARG A 257 -12.12 11.61 -12.54
N GLN A 258 -12.72 12.03 -11.43
CA GLN A 258 -12.92 11.15 -10.27
C GLN A 258 -13.83 9.97 -10.58
N LEU A 259 -14.97 10.22 -11.25
CA LEU A 259 -15.93 9.18 -11.60
C LEU A 259 -15.42 8.22 -12.68
N SER A 260 -14.69 8.72 -13.69
CA SER A 260 -14.05 7.89 -14.71
C SER A 260 -12.97 6.98 -14.12
N TYR A 261 -12.16 7.51 -13.19
CA TYR A 261 -11.20 6.69 -12.45
C TYR A 261 -11.88 5.61 -11.61
N ARG A 262 -12.95 5.95 -10.86
CA ARG A 262 -13.74 4.99 -10.09
C ARG A 262 -14.32 3.91 -11.00
N LEU A 263 -14.87 4.29 -12.16
CA LEU A 263 -15.42 3.36 -13.15
C LEU A 263 -14.37 2.36 -13.65
N GLN A 264 -13.16 2.84 -13.94
CA GLN A 264 -12.05 1.99 -14.39
C GLN A 264 -11.64 1.00 -13.29
N GLN A 265 -11.57 1.44 -12.03
CA GLN A 265 -11.28 0.56 -10.90
C GLN A 265 -12.35 -0.51 -10.71
N THR A 266 -13.63 -0.14 -10.69
CA THR A 266 -14.74 -1.09 -10.50
C THR A 266 -14.79 -2.13 -11.64
N LYS A 267 -14.58 -1.71 -12.90
CA LYS A 267 -14.47 -2.64 -14.04
C LYS A 267 -13.33 -3.65 -13.88
N GLY A 268 -12.17 -3.21 -13.40
CA GLY A 268 -11.03 -4.11 -13.15
C GLY A 268 -11.32 -5.17 -12.09
N VAL A 269 -12.06 -4.80 -11.03
CA VAL A 269 -12.45 -5.73 -9.96
C VAL A 269 -13.46 -6.77 -10.46
N ILE A 270 -14.42 -6.38 -11.30
CA ILE A 270 -15.40 -7.31 -11.89
C ILE A 270 -14.70 -8.35 -12.76
N GLY A 271 -13.79 -7.94 -13.64
CA GLY A 271 -13.07 -8.88 -14.51
C GLY A 271 -12.32 -9.98 -13.73
N PHE A 272 -11.71 -9.60 -12.60
CA PHE A 272 -11.07 -10.55 -11.70
C PHE A 272 -12.07 -11.50 -11.02
N ARG A 273 -13.19 -10.96 -10.52
CA ARG A 273 -14.22 -11.75 -9.83
C ARG A 273 -14.97 -12.71 -10.76
N ALA A 274 -15.33 -12.27 -11.96
CA ALA A 274 -15.97 -13.11 -12.97
C ALA A 274 -15.09 -14.32 -13.36
N SER A 275 -13.78 -14.10 -13.46
CA SER A 275 -12.81 -15.17 -13.68
C SER A 275 -12.77 -16.16 -12.50
N GLY A 276 -12.95 -15.68 -11.27
CA GLY A 276 -13.04 -16.49 -10.06
C GLY A 276 -14.28 -17.40 -10.03
N VAL A 277 -15.46 -16.87 -10.36
CA VAL A 277 -16.72 -17.64 -10.46
C VAL A 277 -16.58 -18.75 -11.49
N ALA A 278 -16.10 -18.43 -12.69
CA ALA A 278 -15.95 -19.40 -13.78
C ALA A 278 -14.94 -20.51 -13.46
N ASN A 279 -13.95 -20.25 -12.60
CA ASN A 279 -13.03 -21.27 -12.11
C ASN A 279 -13.70 -22.17 -11.07
N LEU A 280 -14.48 -21.61 -10.14
CA LEU A 280 -15.19 -22.38 -9.10
C LEU A 280 -16.27 -23.28 -9.69
N GLN A 281 -17.02 -22.80 -10.69
CA GLN A 281 -18.02 -23.59 -11.41
C GLN A 281 -17.40 -24.78 -12.18
N ARG A 282 -16.21 -24.58 -12.78
CA ARG A 282 -15.48 -25.68 -13.41
C ARG A 282 -15.06 -26.76 -12.41
N VAL A 283 -14.63 -26.37 -11.21
CA VAL A 283 -14.25 -27.32 -10.15
C VAL A 283 -15.44 -28.19 -9.73
N THR A 284 -16.64 -27.61 -9.60
CA THR A 284 -17.86 -28.38 -9.26
C THR A 284 -18.28 -29.37 -10.34
N GLU A 285 -18.19 -28.98 -11.61
CA GLU A 285 -18.58 -29.84 -12.74
C GLU A 285 -17.63 -31.04 -12.89
N THR A 286 -16.33 -30.83 -12.65
CA THR A 286 -15.33 -31.91 -12.68
C THR A 286 -15.40 -32.84 -11.47
N GLY A 287 -15.84 -32.36 -10.31
CA GLY A 287 -16.02 -33.20 -9.11
C GLY A 287 -17.22 -34.15 -9.22
N ALA A 288 -18.28 -33.73 -9.90
CA ALA A 288 -19.50 -34.52 -10.10
C ALA A 288 -19.35 -35.68 -11.11
N THR A 289 -18.27 -35.73 -11.89
CA THR A 289 -18.05 -36.75 -12.93
C THR A 289 -17.13 -37.90 -12.51
N THR A 290 -16.57 -37.86 -11.29
CA THR A 290 -15.65 -38.89 -10.76
C THR A 290 -16.10 -39.54 -9.45
N GLY A 291 -17.36 -39.35 -9.04
CA GLY A 291 -17.98 -40.00 -7.88
C GLY A 291 -18.78 -41.24 -8.26
#